data_AF-A0AAU2NWE7-F1
#
_entry.id   AF-A0AAU2NWE7-F1
#
_cell.length_a   1.000
_cell.length_b   1.000
_cell.length_c   1.000
_cell.angle_alpha   90.00
_cell.angle_beta   90.00
_cell.angle_gamma   90.00
#
_symmetry.space_group_name_H-M   'P 1'
#
loop_
_entity.id
_entity.type
_entity.pdbx_description
1 polymer ?
#
loop_
_entity_poly.entity_id
_entity_poly.type
_entity_poly.pdbx_seq_one_letter_code
_entity_poly.pdbx_strand_id
1 'polypeptide(L)'
;MIDYHEYWTTFGPNTVAMKEVENAMVLREYGKALQLSGQVTTPARSTSNNRNRHLLDLAAAHTEQRDYAPATDILMGIKQAAPEWLRYQRYARDIATTLVIRRKRGLSPQLVELADFLAVEL
;
A
#
# COMPACT_ATOMS: atom_id res chain seq x y z
N MET A 1 1.90 31.72 0.30
CA MET A 1 0.59 31.44 0.94
C MET A 1 0.03 30.24 0.19
N ILE A 2 0.07 29.05 0.79
CA ILE A 2 -0.38 27.83 0.10
C ILE A 2 -1.88 27.69 0.36
N ASP A 3 -2.65 27.58 -0.72
CA ASP A 3 -4.11 27.53 -0.68
C ASP A 3 -4.59 26.17 -0.15
N TYR A 4 -5.39 26.19 0.92
CA TYR A 4 -5.85 25.00 1.65
C TYR A 4 -6.76 24.10 0.78
N HIS A 5 -7.35 24.67 -0.28
CA HIS A 5 -8.18 23.95 -1.25
C HIS A 5 -7.41 23.05 -2.22
N GLU A 6 -6.09 23.20 -2.38
CA GLU A 6 -5.36 22.41 -3.37
C GLU A 6 -5.03 20.98 -2.90
N TYR A 7 -4.97 20.73 -1.60
CA TYR A 7 -4.55 19.43 -1.06
C TYR A 7 -5.67 18.39 -0.97
N TRP A 8 -6.95 18.80 -0.91
CA TRP A 8 -8.05 17.90 -0.56
C TRP A 8 -9.16 17.80 -1.61
N THR A 9 -9.11 18.57 -2.70
CA THR A 9 -10.28 18.76 -3.59
C THR A 9 -10.07 18.37 -5.06
N THR A 10 -8.90 17.86 -5.45
CA THR A 10 -8.67 17.46 -6.86
C THR A 10 -9.11 16.02 -7.12
N PHE A 11 -10.38 15.85 -7.49
CA PHE A 11 -10.92 14.63 -8.09
C PHE A 11 -10.59 14.61 -9.59
N GLY A 12 -9.36 14.23 -9.94
CA GLY A 12 -8.93 14.05 -11.33
C GLY A 12 -9.04 12.58 -11.78
N PRO A 13 -8.85 12.30 -13.09
CA PRO A 13 -8.88 10.94 -13.63
C PRO A 13 -7.99 9.94 -12.89
N ASN A 14 -6.84 10.40 -12.37
CA ASN A 14 -5.96 9.55 -11.57
C ASN A 14 -6.56 9.16 -10.21
N THR A 15 -7.21 10.11 -9.53
CA THR A 15 -7.93 9.82 -8.27
C THR A 15 -9.07 8.84 -8.54
N VAL A 16 -9.77 8.98 -9.67
CA VAL A 16 -10.82 8.03 -10.09
C VAL A 16 -10.24 6.63 -10.31
N ALA A 17 -9.14 6.51 -11.05
CA ALA A 17 -8.47 5.22 -11.27
C ALA A 17 -8.02 4.56 -9.94
N MET A 18 -7.49 5.34 -8.99
CA MET A 18 -7.18 4.83 -7.64
C MET A 18 -8.43 4.34 -6.89
N LYS A 19 -9.57 5.04 -7.05
CA LYS A 19 -10.85 4.61 -6.46
C LYS A 19 -11.42 3.36 -7.12
N GLU A 20 -11.18 3.13 -8.41
CA GLU A 20 -11.54 1.87 -9.06
C GLU A 20 -10.74 0.69 -8.50
N VAL A 21 -9.45 0.90 -8.21
CA VAL A 21 -8.62 -0.10 -7.51
C VAL A 21 -9.16 -0.37 -6.11
N GLU A 22 -9.47 0.67 -5.34
CA GLU A 22 -10.05 0.55 -3.99
C GLU A 22 -11.39 -0.19 -4.02
N ASN A 23 -12.26 0.07 -4.99
CA ASN A 23 -13.52 -0.65 -5.18
C ASN A 23 -13.28 -2.14 -5.45
N ALA A 24 -12.34 -2.49 -6.33
CA ALA A 24 -11.97 -3.89 -6.59
C ALA A 24 -11.42 -4.58 -5.32
N MET A 25 -10.66 -3.86 -4.50
CA MET A 25 -10.18 -4.36 -3.20
C MET A 25 -11.32 -4.66 -2.23
N VAL A 26 -12.30 -3.76 -2.11
CA VAL A 26 -13.50 -3.96 -1.28
C VAL A 26 -14.28 -5.19 -1.73
N LEU A 27 -14.40 -5.40 -3.04
CA LEU A 27 -15.05 -6.58 -3.63
C LEU A 27 -14.18 -7.85 -3.60
N ARG A 28 -12.96 -7.77 -3.05
CA ARG A 28 -11.96 -8.87 -3.01
C ARG A 28 -11.57 -9.40 -4.39
N GLU A 29 -11.71 -8.57 -5.42
CA GLU A 29 -11.27 -8.85 -6.79
C GLU A 29 -9.78 -8.50 -6.95
N TYR A 30 -8.91 -9.09 -6.14
CA TYR A 30 -7.50 -8.66 -5.99
C TYR A 30 -6.72 -8.67 -7.30
N GLY A 31 -6.96 -9.67 -8.17
CA GLY A 31 -6.29 -9.73 -9.48
C GLY A 31 -6.70 -8.57 -10.40
N LYS A 32 -7.98 -8.18 -10.34
CA LYS A 32 -8.49 -7.02 -11.06
C LYS A 32 -7.97 -5.71 -10.46
N ALA A 33 -7.83 -5.63 -9.13
CA ALA A 33 -7.22 -4.47 -8.48
C ALA A 33 -5.78 -4.24 -8.99
N LEU A 34 -4.98 -5.31 -9.13
CA LEU A 34 -3.64 -5.24 -9.71
C LEU A 34 -3.65 -4.92 -11.22
N GLN A 35 -4.63 -5.42 -11.97
CA GLN A 35 -4.77 -5.05 -13.38
C GLN A 35 -5.12 -3.56 -13.56
N LEU A 36 -6.05 -3.05 -12.76
CA LEU A 36 -6.49 -1.65 -12.78
C LEU A 36 -5.39 -0.70 -12.32
N SER A 37 -4.52 -1.13 -11.41
CA SER A 37 -3.41 -0.29 -10.92
C SER A 37 -2.43 0.12 -12.02
N GLY A 38 -2.28 -0.70 -13.07
CA GLY A 38 -1.47 -0.35 -14.25
C GLY A 38 -1.98 0.88 -15.03
N GLN A 39 -3.23 1.29 -14.81
CA GLN A 39 -3.83 2.47 -15.42
C GLN A 39 -3.60 3.75 -14.58
N VAL A 40 -3.14 3.60 -13.33
CA VAL A 40 -2.85 4.70 -12.42
C VAL A 40 -1.55 5.38 -12.87
N THR A 41 -1.71 6.39 -13.71
CA THR A 41 -0.60 7.19 -14.24
C THR A 41 -0.19 8.21 -13.17
N THR A 42 0.53 7.75 -12.14
CA THR A 42 0.83 8.55 -10.94
C THR A 42 1.57 9.85 -11.30
N PRO A 43 0.94 11.04 -11.27
CA PRO A 43 1.65 12.30 -11.43
C PRO A 43 2.22 12.72 -10.07
N ALA A 44 3.21 13.61 -10.06
CA ALA A 44 3.78 14.23 -8.86
C ALA A 44 2.75 14.91 -7.93
N ARG A 45 1.50 15.07 -8.39
CA ARG A 45 0.40 15.80 -7.75
C ARG A 45 -0.63 14.92 -7.02
N SER A 46 -0.51 13.58 -7.04
CA SER A 46 -1.26 12.78 -6.06
C SER A 46 -0.73 13.15 -4.68
N THR A 47 -1.57 13.61 -3.76
CA THR A 47 -1.09 13.90 -2.40
C THR A 47 -0.39 12.65 -1.87
N SER A 48 0.73 12.84 -1.17
CA SER A 48 1.56 11.74 -0.67
C SER A 48 0.71 10.69 0.07
N ASN A 49 -0.33 11.12 0.81
CA ASN A 49 -1.26 10.23 1.50
C ASN A 49 -2.12 9.36 0.56
N ASN A 50 -2.74 9.95 -0.49
CA ASN A 50 -3.52 9.16 -1.46
C ASN A 50 -2.66 8.15 -2.20
N ARG A 51 -1.43 8.57 -2.57
CA ARG A 51 -0.45 7.68 -3.18
C ARG A 51 -0.05 6.55 -2.22
N ASN A 52 0.25 6.86 -0.96
CA ASN A 52 0.67 5.86 0.01
C ASN A 52 -0.47 4.88 0.36
N ARG A 53 -1.72 5.36 0.43
CA ARG A 53 -2.90 4.50 0.59
C ARG A 53 -3.06 3.55 -0.60
N HIS A 54 -2.97 4.08 -1.82
CA HIS A 54 -3.00 3.25 -3.02
C HIS A 54 -1.90 2.18 -3.00
N LEU A 55 -0.68 2.53 -2.58
CA LEU A 55 0.40 1.54 -2.43
C LEU A 55 0.09 0.47 -1.37
N LEU A 56 -0.56 0.82 -0.26
CA LEU A 56 -1.02 -0.18 0.72
C LEU A 56 -2.08 -1.13 0.11
N ASP A 57 -2.99 -0.61 -0.71
CA ASP A 57 -3.97 -1.45 -1.42
C ASP A 57 -3.27 -2.45 -2.35
N LEU A 58 -2.22 -2.03 -3.06
CA LEU A 58 -1.43 -2.93 -3.91
C LEU A 58 -0.67 -3.97 -3.08
N ALA A 59 -0.03 -3.57 -1.98
CA ALA A 59 0.65 -4.50 -1.09
C ALA A 59 -0.31 -5.55 -0.53
N ALA A 60 -1.52 -5.14 -0.15
CA ALA A 60 -2.57 -6.06 0.29
C ALA A 60 -3.03 -6.99 -0.84
N ALA A 61 -3.26 -6.47 -2.05
CA ALA A 61 -3.67 -7.27 -3.20
C ALA A 61 -2.63 -8.35 -3.53
N HIS A 62 -1.35 -8.00 -3.57
CA HIS A 62 -0.24 -8.95 -3.74
C HIS A 62 -0.20 -9.98 -2.61
N THR A 63 -0.40 -9.55 -1.36
CA THR A 63 -0.44 -10.46 -0.19
C THR A 63 -1.58 -11.48 -0.30
N GLU A 64 -2.75 -11.06 -0.77
CA GLU A 64 -3.89 -11.97 -0.97
C GLU A 64 -3.71 -12.92 -2.15
N GLN A 65 -3.04 -12.46 -3.21
CA GLN A 65 -2.63 -13.31 -4.34
C GLN A 65 -1.44 -14.23 -4.04
N ARG A 66 -0.93 -14.22 -2.80
CA ARG A 66 0.26 -14.97 -2.36
C ARG A 66 1.55 -14.56 -3.07
N ASP A 67 1.56 -13.39 -3.68
CA ASP A 67 2.71 -12.79 -4.34
C ASP A 67 3.45 -11.86 -3.37
N TYR A 68 4.08 -12.47 -2.37
CA TYR A 68 4.54 -11.74 -1.19
C TYR A 68 5.82 -10.91 -1.39
N ALA A 69 6.60 -11.17 -2.44
CA ALA A 69 7.84 -10.41 -2.67
C ALA A 69 7.52 -8.95 -3.08
N PRO A 70 6.68 -8.70 -4.10
CA PRO A 70 6.20 -7.35 -4.41
C PRO A 70 5.49 -6.68 -3.23
N ALA A 71 4.69 -7.42 -2.45
CA ALA A 71 4.06 -6.87 -1.25
C ALA A 71 5.10 -6.33 -0.24
N THR A 72 6.18 -7.09 -0.02
CA THR A 72 7.28 -6.70 0.87
C THR A 72 8.00 -5.47 0.33
N ASP A 73 8.34 -5.48 -0.96
CA ASP A 73 9.05 -4.37 -1.62
C ASP A 73 8.24 -3.06 -1.59
N ILE A 74 6.93 -3.13 -1.80
CA ILE A 74 6.05 -1.97 -1.73
C ILE A 74 6.04 -1.39 -0.31
N LEU A 75 5.86 -2.22 0.72
CA LEU A 75 5.88 -1.76 2.12
C LEU A 75 7.23 -1.14 2.49
N MET A 76 8.35 -1.71 2.03
CA MET A 76 9.68 -1.13 2.21
C MET A 76 9.81 0.22 1.50
N GLY A 77 9.29 0.35 0.28
CA GLY A 77 9.28 1.62 -0.45
C GLY A 77 8.49 2.70 0.28
N ILE A 78 7.34 2.36 0.86
CA ILE A 78 6.57 3.31 1.69
C ILE A 78 7.35 3.65 2.97
N LYS A 79 7.96 2.67 3.64
CA LYS A 79 8.78 2.90 4.84
C LYS A 79 9.92 3.87 4.57
N GLN A 80 10.59 3.76 3.43
CA GLN A 80 11.68 4.66 3.05
C GLN A 80 11.17 6.07 2.73
N ALA A 81 10.02 6.19 2.05
CA ALA A 81 9.51 7.48 1.58
C ALA A 81 8.69 8.24 2.64
N ALA A 82 8.04 7.54 3.58
CA ALA A 82 7.13 8.13 4.56
C ALA A 82 7.05 7.28 5.86
N PRO A 83 8.16 7.11 6.59
CA PRO A 83 8.22 6.23 7.76
C PRO A 83 7.25 6.67 8.87
N GLU A 84 7.17 7.96 9.17
CA GLU A 84 6.28 8.48 10.22
C GLU A 84 4.81 8.20 9.89
N TRP A 85 4.44 8.36 8.62
CA TRP A 85 3.08 8.07 8.17
C TRP A 85 2.76 6.58 8.29
N LEU A 86 3.68 5.72 7.81
CA LEU A 86 3.48 4.27 7.77
C LEU A 86 3.35 3.67 9.17
N ARG A 87 4.14 4.17 10.13
CA ARG A 87 4.14 3.71 11.53
C ARG A 87 2.76 3.78 12.19
N TYR A 88 1.92 4.73 11.79
CA TYR A 88 0.57 4.91 12.33
C TYR A 88 -0.54 4.26 11.47
N GLN A 89 -0.19 3.56 10.38
CA GLN A 89 -1.19 2.88 9.56
C GLN A 89 -1.47 1.47 10.09
N ARG A 90 -2.62 1.28 10.75
CA ARG A 90 -3.10 -0.04 11.16
C ARG A 90 -3.14 -1.02 9.98
N TYR A 91 -3.55 -0.56 8.80
CA TYR A 91 -3.66 -1.41 7.62
C TYR A 91 -2.29 -2.00 7.20
N ALA A 92 -1.21 -1.23 7.32
CA ALA A 92 0.13 -1.74 7.05
C ALA A 92 0.53 -2.85 8.03
N ARG A 93 0.19 -2.71 9.32
CA ARG A 93 0.41 -3.74 10.34
C ARG A 93 -0.37 -5.02 10.03
N ASP A 94 -1.62 -4.90 9.57
CA ASP A 94 -2.45 -6.07 9.21
C ASP A 94 -1.85 -6.83 8.01
N ILE A 95 -1.35 -6.10 6.99
CA ILE A 95 -0.65 -6.69 5.84
C ILE A 95 0.65 -7.39 6.30
N ALA A 96 1.48 -6.72 7.10
CA ALA A 96 2.73 -7.28 7.60
C ALA A 96 2.52 -8.53 8.48
N THR A 97 1.52 -8.50 9.36
CA THR A 97 1.08 -9.68 10.14
C THR A 97 0.73 -10.84 9.23
N THR A 98 -0.04 -10.56 8.18
CA THR A 98 -0.45 -11.59 7.22
C THR A 98 0.75 -12.16 6.47
N LEU A 99 1.71 -11.32 6.05
CA LEU A 99 2.94 -11.74 5.39
C LEU A 99 3.77 -12.64 6.29
N VAL A 100 3.98 -12.27 7.55
CA VAL A 100 4.74 -13.07 8.53
C VAL A 100 4.09 -14.43 8.75
N ILE A 101 2.78 -14.47 9.03
CA ILE A 101 2.03 -15.71 9.26
C ILE A 101 2.11 -16.63 8.03
N ARG A 102 1.92 -16.09 6.82
CA ARG A 102 1.92 -16.87 5.57
C ARG A 102 3.33 -17.27 5.12
N ARG A 103 4.39 -16.52 5.49
CA ARG A 103 5.80 -16.80 5.17
C ARG A 103 6.63 -17.34 6.35
N LYS A 104 6.00 -18.05 7.30
CA LYS A 104 6.68 -18.58 8.50
C LYS A 104 7.96 -19.40 8.22
N ARG A 105 8.09 -20.00 7.03
CA ARG A 105 9.32 -20.64 6.55
C ARG A 105 9.96 -19.77 5.46
N GLY A 106 10.99 -19.00 5.83
CA GLY A 106 11.72 -18.14 4.90
C GLY A 106 11.35 -16.66 4.99
N LEU A 107 11.24 -16.12 6.22
CA LEU A 107 11.17 -14.69 6.44
C LEU A 107 12.43 -14.02 5.86
N SER A 108 12.25 -13.13 4.89
CA SER A 108 13.36 -12.34 4.36
C SER A 108 13.83 -11.32 5.41
N PRO A 109 15.10 -10.88 5.38
CA PRO A 109 15.57 -9.82 6.26
C PRO A 109 14.70 -8.55 6.21
N GLN A 110 14.21 -8.20 5.02
CA GLN A 110 13.29 -7.07 4.82
C GLN A 110 11.96 -7.27 5.55
N LEU A 111 11.40 -8.48 5.55
CA LEU A 111 10.14 -8.76 6.24
C LEU A 111 10.32 -8.75 7.77
N VAL A 112 11.47 -9.21 8.26
CA VAL A 112 11.84 -9.09 9.68
C VAL A 112 11.97 -7.61 10.08
N GLU A 113 12.64 -6.80 9.26
CA GLU A 113 12.76 -5.35 9.47
C GLU A 113 11.39 -4.65 9.48
N LEU A 114 10.49 -5.01 8.56
CA LEU A 114 9.12 -4.48 8.53
C LEU A 114 8.32 -4.88 9.76
N ALA A 115 8.45 -6.14 10.20
CA ALA A 115 7.75 -6.63 11.37
C ALA A 115 8.18 -5.89 12.63
N ASP A 116 9.48 -5.70 12.83
CA ASP A 116 10.03 -4.91 13.92
C ASP A 116 9.54 -3.45 13.86
N PHE A 117 9.65 -2.82 12.69
CA PHE A 117 9.21 -1.42 12.49
C PHE A 117 7.72 -1.20 12.78
N LEU A 118 6.86 -2.15 12.41
CA LEU A 118 5.42 -2.08 12.59
C LEU A 118 4.94 -2.67 13.93
N ALA A 119 5.85 -3.21 14.75
CA ALA A 119 5.58 -3.95 15.97
C ALA A 119 4.62 -5.15 15.73
N VAL A 120 4.99 -6.01 14.79
CA VAL A 120 4.35 -7.29 14.45
C VAL A 120 5.18 -8.43 15.03
N GLU A 121 4.51 -9.41 15.64
CA GLU A 121 5.15 -10.62 16.19
C GLU A 121 5.61 -11.58 15.06
N LEU A 122 6.77 -12.21 15.23
CA LEU A 122 7.39 -13.14 14.28
C LEU A 122 6.96 -14.60 14.46
#